data_AF-A0A654ERQ9-F1
#
_entry.id   AF-A0A654ERQ9-F1
#
_cell.length_a   1.000
_cell.length_b   1.000
_cell.length_c   1.000
_cell.angle_alpha   90.00
_cell.angle_beta   90.00
_cell.angle_gamma   90.00
#
_symmetry.space_group_name_H-M   'P 1'
#
loop_
_entity.id
_entity.type
_entity.pdbx_description
1 polymer ?
#
loop_
_entity_poly.entity_id
_entity_poly.type
_entity_poly.pdbx_seq_one_letter_code
_entity_poly.pdbx_strand_id
1 'polypeptide(L)' 'MNITKSYVVIFFLVMLTNSLSNSDILVSSVIETSKYDVCFIPCTRRYEDRECNDDCLAKDFNDGGCVDGRCCCKY' A
#
# COMPACT_ATOMS: atom_id res chain seq x y z
N MET A 1 -2.54 -12.39 46.62
CA MET A 1 -2.65 -11.71 45.30
C MET A 1 -1.69 -12.36 44.31
N ASN A 2 -2.06 -13.52 43.76
CA ASN A 2 -1.27 -14.19 42.73
C ASN A 2 -2.16 -14.60 41.54
N ILE A 3 -3.38 -15.05 41.84
CA ILE A 3 -4.43 -15.37 40.87
C ILE A 3 -4.86 -14.13 40.06
N THR A 4 -5.12 -13.00 40.72
CA THR A 4 -5.47 -11.73 40.05
C THR A 4 -4.35 -11.21 39.15
N LYS A 5 -3.09 -11.43 39.54
CA LYS A 5 -1.92 -10.99 38.76
C LYS A 5 -1.74 -11.84 37.50
N SER A 6 -1.97 -13.15 37.60
CA SER A 6 -1.91 -14.06 36.46
C SER A 6 -3.03 -13.81 35.44
N TYR A 7 -4.24 -13.49 35.91
CA TYR A 7 -5.38 -13.19 35.04
C TYR A 7 -5.16 -11.93 34.19
N VAL A 8 -4.60 -10.87 34.79
CA VAL A 8 -4.27 -9.63 34.10
C VAL A 8 -3.22 -9.87 33.02
N VAL A 9 -2.18 -10.66 33.30
CA VAL A 9 -1.12 -10.98 32.33
C VAL A 9 -1.68 -11.77 31.14
N ILE A 10 -2.54 -12.77 31.39
CA ILE A 10 -3.18 -13.55 30.32
C ILE A 10 -4.08 -12.66 29.47
N PHE A 11 -4.86 -11.76 30.09
CA PHE A 11 -5.73 -10.83 29.38
C PHE A 11 -4.94 -9.88 28.46
N PHE A 12 -3.83 -9.32 28.93
CA PHE A 12 -2.95 -8.48 28.11
C PHE A 12 -2.33 -9.26 26.94
N LEU A 13 -1.91 -10.51 27.14
CA LEU A 13 -1.34 -11.34 26.07
C LEU A 13 -2.36 -11.60 24.95
N VAL A 14 -3.62 -11.85 25.28
CA VAL A 14 -4.69 -12.04 24.28
C VAL A 14 -4.97 -10.76 23.49
N MET A 15 -4.94 -9.59 24.12
CA MET A 15 -5.14 -8.32 23.40
C MET A 15 -3.97 -8.00 22.45
N LEU A 16 -2.72 -8.28 22.87
CA LEU A 16 -1.55 -8.07 22.01
C LEU A 16 -1.58 -8.95 20.76
N THR A 17 -1.96 -10.22 20.85
CA THR A 17 -1.97 -11.12 19.68
C THR A 17 -3.04 -10.73 18.65
N ASN A 18 -4.19 -10.20 19.09
CA ASN A 18 -5.22 -9.68 18.18
C ASN A 18 -4.80 -8.35 17.52
N SER A 19 -3.96 -7.55 18.19
CA SER A 19 -3.49 -6.28 17.65
C SER A 19 -2.36 -6.43 16.61
N LEU A 20 -1.64 -7.56 16.59
CA LEU A 20 -0.58 -7.82 15.62
C LEU A 20 -1.08 -8.29 14.24
N SER A 21 -2.34 -8.70 14.10
CA SER A 21 -2.81 -9.34 12.87
C SER A 21 -3.32 -8.41 11.78
N ASN A 22 -3.40 -7.08 11.97
CA ASN A 22 -4.06 -6.21 11.00
C ASN A 22 -3.45 -4.79 10.86
N SER A 23 -2.14 -4.66 10.64
CA SER A 23 -1.57 -3.36 10.24
C SER A 23 -0.51 -3.38 9.13
N ASP A 24 -0.27 -4.50 8.43
CA ASP A 24 0.64 -4.54 7.28
C ASP A 24 -0.07 -4.46 5.92
N ILE A 25 -1.23 -3.79 5.85
CA ILE A 25 -1.94 -3.54 4.59
C ILE A 25 -1.74 -2.12 4.05
N LEU A 26 -1.02 -1.26 4.77
CA LEU A 26 -0.81 0.14 4.38
C LEU A 26 0.67 0.53 4.19
N VAL A 27 1.61 -0.29 4.63
CA VAL A 27 3.05 0.05 4.57
C VAL A 27 3.66 -0.25 3.19
N SER A 28 3.08 -1.16 2.39
CA SER A 28 3.60 -1.44 1.04
C SER A 28 3.30 -0.33 0.03
N SER A 29 2.23 0.45 0.23
CA SER A 29 1.85 1.51 -0.72
C SER A 29 2.82 2.70 -0.72
N VAL A 30 3.44 2.99 0.42
CA VAL A 30 4.35 4.16 0.57
C VAL A 30 5.72 3.89 -0.04
N ILE A 31 6.16 2.63 -0.07
CA ILE A 31 7.50 2.26 -0.53
C ILE A 31 7.57 2.23 -2.07
N GLU A 32 6.49 1.87 -2.77
CA GLU A 32 6.48 1.92 -4.24
C GLU A 32 6.20 3.33 -4.79
N THR A 33 5.42 4.16 -4.08
CA THR A 33 5.20 5.56 -4.49
C THR A 33 6.45 6.42 -4.46
N SER A 34 7.53 6.03 -3.77
CA SER A 34 8.75 6.85 -3.79
C SER A 34 9.48 6.87 -5.13
N LYS A 35 9.11 5.99 -6.07
CA LYS A 35 9.66 5.95 -7.44
C LYS A 35 8.78 6.70 -8.45
N TYR A 36 7.54 7.03 -8.08
CA TYR A 36 6.55 7.63 -8.97
C TYR A 36 6.04 8.94 -8.41
N ASP A 37 6.12 10.02 -9.18
CA ASP A 37 5.75 11.36 -8.74
C ASP A 37 4.24 11.51 -8.55
N VAL A 38 3.43 10.87 -9.41
CA VAL A 38 1.96 11.02 -9.41
C VAL A 38 1.26 9.74 -9.86
N CYS A 39 0.22 9.30 -9.13
CA CYS A 39 -0.68 8.21 -9.53
C CYS A 39 -2.14 8.67 -9.56
N PHE A 40 -2.90 8.36 -10.61
CA PHE A 40 -4.23 8.99 -10.83
C PHE A 40 -5.35 8.06 -11.32
N ILE A 41 -5.15 7.29 -12.41
CA ILE A 41 -6.19 6.45 -13.02
C ILE A 41 -6.05 4.98 -12.61
N PRO A 42 -7.13 4.24 -12.32
CA PRO A 42 -7.06 2.79 -12.11
C PRO A 42 -6.73 2.05 -13.42
N CYS A 43 -5.86 1.06 -13.33
CA CYS A 43 -5.59 0.17 -14.46
C CYS A 43 -6.74 -0.83 -14.65
N THR A 44 -6.94 -1.26 -15.89
CA THR A 44 -7.92 -2.29 -16.25
C THR A 44 -7.33 -3.24 -17.27
N ARG A 45 -8.00 -4.34 -17.60
CA ARG A 45 -7.57 -5.25 -18.68
C ARG A 45 -7.48 -4.61 -20.08
N ARG A 46 -7.96 -3.38 -20.23
CA ARG A 46 -7.89 -2.60 -21.48
C ARG A 46 -7.07 -1.31 -21.30
N TYR A 47 -6.52 -1.11 -20.12
CA TYR A 47 -5.76 0.07 -19.74
C TYR A 47 -4.61 -0.42 -18.87
N GLU A 48 -3.55 -0.85 -19.55
CA GLU A 48 -2.39 -1.51 -18.97
C GLU A 48 -1.22 -0.51 -18.94
N ASP A 49 0.01 -1.02 -18.90
CA ASP A 49 1.21 -0.20 -18.81
C ASP A 49 1.38 0.74 -20.01
N ARG A 50 0.98 0.30 -21.20
CA ARG A 50 1.20 1.07 -22.44
C ARG A 50 0.35 2.33 -22.46
N GLU A 51 -0.95 2.19 -22.23
CA GLU A 51 -1.88 3.31 -22.19
C GLU A 51 -1.51 4.26 -21.04
N CYS A 52 -1.11 3.71 -19.90
CA CYS A 52 -0.61 4.50 -18.78
C CYS A 52 0.64 5.31 -19.15
N ASN A 53 1.61 4.70 -19.80
CA ASN A 53 2.83 5.38 -20.24
C ASN A 53 2.52 6.48 -21.25
N ASP A 54 1.68 6.21 -22.25
CA ASP A 54 1.28 7.21 -23.25
C ASP A 54 0.59 8.43 -22.58
N ASP A 55 -0.28 8.20 -21.58
CA ASP A 55 -0.90 9.25 -20.78
C ASP A 55 0.10 10.04 -19.93
N CYS A 56 1.13 9.37 -19.39
CA CYS A 56 2.20 10.02 -18.63
C CYS A 56 3.08 10.89 -19.54
N LEU A 57 3.46 10.38 -20.71
CA LEU A 57 4.20 11.15 -21.73
C LEU A 57 3.39 12.37 -22.22
N ALA A 58 2.07 12.22 -22.38
CA ALA A 58 1.17 13.33 -22.73
C ALA A 58 1.04 14.40 -21.64
N LYS A 59 1.49 14.10 -20.41
CA LYS A 59 1.50 14.99 -19.24
C LYS A 59 2.92 15.48 -18.88
N ASP A 60 3.87 15.36 -19.80
CA ASP A 60 5.28 15.77 -19.65
C ASP A 60 6.08 14.97 -18.61
N PHE A 61 5.67 13.74 -18.30
CA PHE A 61 6.50 12.78 -17.55
C PHE A 61 7.38 11.97 -18.50
N ASN A 62 8.45 11.36 -17.99
CA ASN A 62 9.40 10.60 -18.82
C ASN A 62 9.00 9.13 -19.00
N ASP A 63 8.22 8.58 -18.07
CA ASP A 63 7.77 7.19 -18.10
C ASP A 63 6.56 7.00 -17.16
N GLY A 64 5.83 5.91 -17.35
CA GLY A 64 4.64 5.58 -16.59
C GLY A 64 4.28 4.10 -16.66
N GLY A 65 3.62 3.60 -15.62
CA GLY A 65 3.20 2.20 -15.60
C GLY A 65 2.12 1.92 -14.57
N CYS A 66 1.53 0.74 -14.67
CA CYS A 66 0.55 0.26 -13.73
C CYS A 66 1.23 -0.32 -12.48
N VAL A 67 1.01 0.35 -11.35
CA VAL A 67 1.57 0.01 -10.04
C VAL A 67 0.40 -0.16 -9.07
N ASP A 68 0.29 -1.33 -8.44
CA ASP A 68 -0.81 -1.64 -7.52
C ASP A 68 -2.22 -1.33 -8.07
N GLY A 69 -2.42 -1.57 -9.37
CA GLY A 69 -3.70 -1.32 -10.04
C GLY A 69 -4.00 0.16 -10.30
N ARG A 70 -3.01 1.04 -10.19
CA ARG A 70 -3.09 2.45 -10.56
C ARG A 70 -1.98 2.83 -11.54
N CYS A 71 -2.32 3.66 -12.50
CA CYS A 71 -1.38 4.30 -13.39
C CYS A 71 -0.59 5.36 -12.62
N CYS A 72 0.73 5.19 -12.62
CA CYS A 72 1.70 6.01 -11.92
C CYS A 72 2.75 6.54 -12.90
N CYS A 73 2.97 7.85 -12.91
CA CYS A 73 3.95 8.54 -13.73
C CYS A 73 5.21 8.90 -12.93
N LYS A 74 6.33 9.00 -13.63
CA LYS A 74 7.60 9.49 -13.07
C LYS A 74 8.33 10.38 -14.09
N TYR A 75 9.00 11.41 -13.58
CA TYR A 75 10.03 12.13 -14.35
C TYR A 75 11.30 11.30 -14.50
#